data_AF-A0A922JLQ2-F1
#
_entry.id   AF-A0A922JLQ2-F1
#
_cell.length_a   1.000
_cell.length_b   1.000
_cell.length_c   1.000
_cell.angle_alpha   90.00
_cell.angle_beta   90.00
_cell.angle_gamma   90.00
#
_symmetry.space_group_name_H-M   'P 1'
#
loop_
_entity.id
_entity.type
_entity.pdbx_description
1 polymer ?
#
loop_
_entity_poly.entity_id
_entity_poly.type
_entity_poly.pdbx_seq_one_letter_code
_entity_poly.pdbx_strand_id
1 'polypeptide(L)'
;MNLVSWILFFALMLAGSTSAAQCGVQAGGALCPNGLCCSQWGWCGNTEAYCGTGCQSQCPSPPPPPSPSPPPPPPPSPPPIPGQCGVQAGGALCPNGLCCSQWGWCGNTEAYCGTGCQSQCPSPPPPPPSPPPPPPPSPPPIPGQCGVQAGGTLCPNGLCCSQWGWCGNTEAYCGTGCQSQCPSPPPPPSPIVPTPPPPPSPTPSGDDVSSIISSSLFDELLPYRNDPRCESNGFYSYDAFLAAARSFPGFGTTGDVDTRKREIAAFLGQTSHETTGGWETAPGGPFAWGYCFITERNKLDYCQPSAEWPCVQGKQYYGRGPIQLSWNYNYGQAGAALGYDLLNNPDLVATDPILSFKTAIWFWMTPQGNKPSSHDVIIGKWVPSAADISARRFPGYGVITNIINGGLECGRGFDNRVANRIGFFTTYCDEFGISYGDNLDCYNQLSFAFGAIHMPAKYLKNHIM
;
A
#
# COMPACT_ATOMS: atom_id res chain seq x y z
N MET A 1 17.09 -37.65 87.97
CA MET A 1 18.34 -37.07 87.43
C MET A 1 18.00 -35.89 86.52
N ASN A 2 18.38 -34.64 86.73
CA ASN A 2 18.54 -33.82 87.92
C ASN A 2 18.34 -32.37 87.41
N LEU A 3 17.53 -31.57 88.12
CA LEU A 3 17.03 -30.23 87.74
C LEU A 3 18.11 -29.17 87.49
N VAL A 4 19.38 -29.51 87.67
CA VAL A 4 20.53 -28.59 87.70
C VAL A 4 21.19 -28.47 86.32
N SER A 5 20.91 -29.38 85.38
CA SER A 5 21.56 -29.36 84.05
C SER A 5 20.86 -28.49 83.01
N TRP A 6 19.61 -28.07 83.25
CA TRP A 6 18.88 -27.13 82.38
C TRP A 6 19.10 -25.66 82.75
N ILE A 7 19.48 -25.37 84.00
CA ILE A 7 19.69 -24.02 84.50
C ILE A 7 20.96 -23.39 83.89
N LEU A 8 21.94 -24.19 83.45
CA LEU A 8 23.16 -23.72 82.80
C LEU A 8 23.06 -23.57 81.28
N PHE A 9 22.03 -24.13 80.64
CA PHE A 9 21.78 -23.93 79.20
C PHE A 9 20.81 -22.79 78.88
N PHE A 10 20.03 -22.33 79.87
CA PHE A 10 19.17 -21.14 79.73
C PHE A 10 19.75 -19.86 80.35
N ALA A 11 20.83 -19.96 81.13
CA ALA A 11 21.53 -18.80 81.72
C ALA A 11 22.59 -18.17 80.79
N LEU A 12 22.67 -18.57 79.52
CA LEU A 12 23.57 -17.97 78.52
C LEU A 12 22.82 -17.33 77.33
N MET A 13 21.57 -16.89 77.54
CA MET A 13 20.79 -16.10 76.57
C MET A 13 19.85 -15.08 77.27
N LEU A 14 20.35 -14.34 78.26
CA LEU A 14 19.67 -13.17 78.81
C LEU A 14 20.65 -12.00 78.94
N ALA A 15 21.09 -11.51 77.78
CA ALA A 15 21.58 -10.15 77.61
C ALA A 15 21.24 -9.71 76.18
N GLY A 16 19.99 -9.26 75.99
CA GLY A 16 19.54 -8.77 74.69
C GLY A 16 18.02 -8.71 74.51
N SER A 17 17.24 -8.46 75.57
CA SER A 17 15.82 -8.10 75.40
C SER A 17 15.75 -6.69 74.81
N THR A 18 15.89 -6.54 73.50
CA THR A 18 15.50 -5.29 72.82
C THR A 18 13.98 -5.31 72.75
N SER A 19 13.31 -4.76 73.76
CA SER A 19 11.91 -4.37 73.66
C SER A 19 11.76 -3.48 72.42
N ALA A 20 11.16 -4.01 71.36
CA ALA A 20 10.79 -3.21 70.21
C ALA A 20 9.81 -2.14 70.72
N ALA A 21 10.18 -0.87 70.62
CA ALA A 21 9.31 0.21 71.04
C ALA A 21 8.13 0.34 70.06
N GLN A 22 6.94 0.64 70.58
CA GLN A 22 5.77 0.93 69.77
C GLN A 22 5.71 2.43 69.48
N CYS A 23 5.36 2.80 68.26
CA CYS A 23 5.21 4.19 67.82
C CYS A 23 4.01 4.34 66.86
N GLY A 24 3.70 5.57 66.46
CA GLY A 24 2.61 5.85 65.52
C GLY A 24 1.21 5.79 66.15
N VAL A 25 0.19 5.65 65.31
CA VAL A 25 -1.22 5.71 65.74
C VAL A 25 -1.57 4.61 66.75
N GLN A 26 -0.89 3.46 66.67
CA GLN A 26 -1.04 2.32 67.57
C GLN A 26 -0.55 2.64 69.00
N ALA A 27 0.26 3.69 69.15
CA ALA A 27 0.82 4.16 70.42
C ALA A 27 0.50 5.64 70.67
N GLY A 28 -0.69 6.10 70.27
CA GLY A 28 -1.16 7.46 70.57
C GLY A 28 -0.34 8.57 69.90
N GLY A 29 0.33 8.27 68.79
CA GLY A 29 1.21 9.20 68.08
C GLY A 29 2.64 9.26 68.64
N ALA A 30 3.03 8.35 69.52
CA ALA A 30 4.39 8.29 70.05
C ALA A 30 5.44 8.18 68.94
N LEU A 31 6.56 8.89 69.11
CA LEU A 31 7.72 8.81 68.22
C LEU A 31 8.66 7.70 68.68
N CYS A 32 9.34 7.08 67.72
CA CYS A 32 10.31 6.06 67.97
C CYS A 32 11.61 6.70 68.56
N PRO A 33 12.20 6.11 69.60
CA PRO A 33 13.44 6.62 70.20
C PRO A 33 14.63 6.52 69.23
N ASN A 34 15.65 7.35 69.44
CA ASN A 34 16.89 7.40 68.65
C ASN A 34 16.70 7.69 67.14
N GLY A 35 15.57 8.30 66.74
CA GLY A 35 15.35 8.69 65.35
C GLY A 35 15.01 7.52 64.42
N LEU A 36 14.61 6.36 64.97
CA LEU A 36 14.17 5.21 64.18
C LEU A 36 12.84 5.51 63.46
N CYS A 37 12.59 4.83 62.34
CA CYS A 37 11.34 4.99 61.60
C CYS A 37 10.19 4.23 62.27
N CYS A 38 8.99 4.79 62.21
CA CYS A 38 7.76 4.12 62.60
C CYS A 38 7.15 3.40 61.41
N SER A 39 7.16 2.07 61.41
CA SER A 39 6.49 1.27 60.39
C SER A 39 4.98 1.53 60.35
N GLN A 40 4.32 1.18 59.24
CA GLN A 40 2.86 1.24 59.12
C GLN A 40 2.10 0.42 60.18
N TRP A 41 2.79 -0.52 60.83
CA TRP A 41 2.24 -1.41 61.86
C TRP A 41 2.51 -0.94 63.31
N GLY A 42 3.18 0.20 63.48
CA GLY A 42 3.36 0.85 64.79
C GLY A 42 4.58 0.37 65.58
N TRP A 43 5.64 -0.06 64.90
CA TRP A 43 6.88 -0.53 65.51
C TRP A 43 8.09 0.27 65.03
N CYS A 44 9.06 0.49 65.92
CA CYS A 44 10.32 1.18 65.63
C CYS A 44 11.33 0.27 64.90
N GLY A 45 11.98 0.78 63.85
CA GLY A 45 13.12 0.11 63.23
C GLY A 45 13.85 0.99 62.21
N ASN A 46 14.96 0.50 61.64
CA ASN A 46 15.80 1.23 60.69
C ASN A 46 15.98 0.53 59.33
N THR A 47 15.21 -0.53 59.06
CA THR A 47 15.22 -1.22 57.76
C THR A 47 14.08 -0.74 56.88
N GLU A 48 14.11 -1.12 55.60
CA GLU A 48 13.07 -0.75 54.62
C GLU A 48 11.65 -1.11 55.06
N ALA A 49 11.48 -2.22 55.79
CA ALA A 49 10.18 -2.62 56.34
C ALA A 49 9.58 -1.60 57.34
N TYR A 50 10.42 -0.74 57.92
CA TYR A 50 10.01 0.30 58.87
C TYR A 50 10.05 1.71 58.28
N CYS A 51 11.03 1.98 57.40
CA CYS A 51 11.26 3.29 56.80
C CYS A 51 10.65 3.47 55.40
N GLY A 52 10.09 2.41 54.81
CA GLY A 52 9.56 2.39 53.44
C GLY A 52 8.11 2.87 53.33
N THR A 53 7.41 2.38 52.31
CA THR A 53 6.02 2.75 52.00
C THR A 53 5.10 2.48 53.20
N GLY A 54 4.32 3.49 53.59
CA GLY A 54 3.41 3.42 54.74
C GLY A 54 4.04 3.81 56.08
N CYS A 55 5.31 4.21 56.11
CA CYS A 55 5.94 4.74 57.32
C CYS A 55 5.16 5.93 57.90
N GLN A 56 4.92 5.92 59.22
CA GLN A 56 4.02 6.86 59.90
C GLN A 56 4.74 8.10 60.43
N SER A 57 5.98 7.97 60.90
CA SER A 57 6.77 9.07 61.48
C SER A 57 8.27 8.76 61.45
N GLN A 58 9.09 9.81 61.47
CA GLN A 58 10.56 9.72 61.37
C GLN A 58 11.04 9.00 60.09
N CYS A 59 10.23 9.05 59.04
CA CYS A 59 10.53 8.49 57.74
C CYS A 59 11.59 9.33 57.03
N PRO A 60 12.49 8.72 56.24
CA PRO A 60 13.39 9.48 55.40
C PRO A 60 12.56 10.37 54.46
N SER A 61 12.82 11.67 54.47
CA SER A 61 12.24 12.57 53.48
C SER A 61 12.62 12.05 52.09
N PRO A 62 11.68 11.97 51.12
CA PRO A 62 12.09 11.72 49.75
C PRO A 62 13.10 12.80 49.38
N PRO A 63 14.22 12.46 48.69
CA PRO A 63 15.14 13.48 48.23
C PRO A 63 14.36 14.49 47.39
N PRO A 64 14.68 15.80 47.47
CA PRO A 64 14.09 16.77 46.56
C PRO A 64 14.32 16.28 45.13
N PRO A 65 13.34 16.43 44.21
CA PRO A 65 13.57 16.11 42.82
C PRO A 65 14.80 16.91 42.34
N PRO A 66 15.76 16.29 41.63
CA PRO A 66 16.92 17.02 41.17
C PRO A 66 16.46 18.17 40.28
N SER A 67 16.94 19.39 40.56
CA SER A 67 16.93 20.47 39.57
C SER A 67 17.59 19.94 38.28
N PRO A 68 17.09 20.29 37.09
CA PRO A 68 17.77 19.93 35.86
C PRO A 68 19.18 20.50 35.91
N SER A 69 20.16 19.60 35.91
CA SER A 69 21.56 19.97 35.70
C SER A 69 21.67 20.60 34.32
N PRO A 70 22.51 21.63 34.10
CA PRO A 70 22.83 22.03 32.74
C PRO A 70 23.31 20.78 31.98
N PRO A 71 22.92 20.62 30.71
CA PRO A 71 23.31 19.45 29.94
C PRO A 71 24.84 19.32 29.99
N PRO A 72 25.39 18.09 30.05
CA PRO A 72 26.81 17.91 29.82
C PRO A 72 27.17 18.60 28.49
N PRO A 73 28.38 19.21 28.37
CA PRO A 73 28.81 19.68 27.06
C PRO A 73 28.63 18.51 26.09
N PRO A 74 28.12 18.77 24.88
CA PRO A 74 27.92 17.71 23.92
C PRO A 74 29.22 16.91 23.81
N PRO A 75 29.16 15.56 23.69
CA PRO A 75 30.34 14.82 23.30
C PRO A 75 30.97 15.54 22.10
N PRO A 76 32.31 15.64 21.99
CA PRO A 76 32.91 16.20 20.80
C PRO A 76 32.20 15.55 19.63
N SER A 77 31.66 16.37 18.73
CA SER A 77 30.90 15.90 17.57
C SER A 77 31.66 14.70 17.03
N PRO A 78 31.00 13.54 16.79
CA PRO A 78 31.69 12.47 16.09
C PRO A 78 32.37 13.12 14.89
N PRO A 79 33.66 12.81 14.63
CA PRO A 79 34.36 13.44 13.52
C PRO A 79 33.40 13.39 12.32
N PRO A 80 33.09 14.54 11.69
CA PRO A 80 32.01 14.63 10.72
C PRO A 80 32.15 13.44 9.79
N ILE A 81 31.09 12.63 9.68
CA ILE A 81 31.12 11.45 8.81
C ILE A 81 31.65 11.98 7.47
N PRO A 82 32.79 11.47 6.96
CA PRO A 82 33.45 12.08 5.83
C PRO A 82 32.45 12.26 4.69
N GLY A 83 32.15 13.51 4.36
CA GLY A 83 31.19 13.82 3.30
C GLY A 83 29.84 14.40 3.74
N GLN A 84 29.58 14.78 4.99
CA GLN A 84 28.35 15.54 5.34
C GLN A 84 28.52 17.06 5.20
N CYS A 85 27.52 17.75 4.64
CA CYS A 85 27.47 19.21 4.51
C CYS A 85 26.02 19.74 4.62
N GLY A 86 25.82 21.06 4.61
CA GLY A 86 24.47 21.67 4.61
C GLY A 86 23.79 21.72 5.98
N VAL A 87 22.47 21.93 6.00
CA VAL A 87 21.69 22.12 7.25
C VAL A 87 21.76 20.91 8.17
N GLN A 88 21.92 19.71 7.59
CA GLN A 88 22.08 18.44 8.32
C GLN A 88 23.42 18.36 9.07
N ALA A 89 24.40 19.19 8.70
CA ALA A 89 25.73 19.26 9.29
C ALA A 89 26.04 20.65 9.86
N GLY A 90 25.03 21.37 10.35
CA GLY A 90 25.22 22.69 10.96
C GLY A 90 25.72 23.77 10.02
N GLY A 91 25.46 23.62 8.71
CA GLY A 91 25.93 24.55 7.67
C GLY A 91 27.34 24.26 7.15
N ALA A 92 27.93 23.11 7.48
CA ALA A 92 29.26 22.73 7.00
C ALA A 92 29.34 22.76 5.47
N LEU A 93 30.47 23.25 4.94
CA LEU A 93 30.79 23.19 3.51
C LEU A 93 31.49 21.87 3.19
N CYS A 94 31.24 21.36 2.01
CA CYS A 94 31.88 20.18 1.49
C CYS A 94 33.37 20.48 1.14
N PRO A 95 34.32 19.57 1.40
CA PRO A 95 35.72 19.77 1.08
C PRO A 95 35.96 19.78 -0.44
N ASN A 96 37.09 20.37 -0.87
CA ASN A 96 37.52 20.43 -2.27
C ASN A 96 36.52 21.05 -3.26
N GLY A 97 35.59 21.89 -2.77
CA GLY A 97 34.61 22.57 -3.63
C GLY A 97 33.52 21.65 -4.18
N LEU A 98 33.32 20.47 -3.57
CA LEU A 98 32.21 19.58 -3.91
C LEU A 98 30.86 20.22 -3.57
N CYS A 99 29.79 19.81 -4.26
CA CYS A 99 28.45 20.32 -4.02
C CYS A 99 27.80 19.63 -2.81
N CYS A 100 27.00 20.39 -2.06
CA CYS A 100 26.15 19.86 -1.00
C CYS A 100 24.78 19.49 -1.56
N SER A 101 24.47 18.21 -1.64
CA SER A 101 23.12 17.74 -2.02
C SER A 101 22.04 18.24 -1.06
N GLN A 102 20.78 18.18 -1.49
CA GLN A 102 19.61 18.48 -0.64
C GLN A 102 19.50 17.59 0.61
N TRP A 103 20.19 16.44 0.61
CA TRP A 103 20.22 15.47 1.72
C TRP A 103 21.42 15.64 2.66
N GLY A 104 22.27 16.62 2.41
CA GLY A 104 23.39 16.98 3.29
C GLY A 104 24.65 16.16 3.08
N TRP A 105 24.91 15.74 1.83
CA TRP A 105 26.11 14.98 1.44
C TRP A 105 26.93 15.68 0.36
N CYS A 106 28.25 15.53 0.42
CA CYS A 106 29.25 16.06 -0.51
C CYS A 106 29.35 15.18 -1.76
N GLY A 107 29.33 15.76 -2.96
CA GLY A 107 29.65 15.04 -4.19
C GLY A 107 29.79 15.97 -5.41
N ASN A 108 30.14 15.41 -6.57
CA ASN A 108 30.38 16.16 -7.82
C ASN A 108 29.46 15.73 -8.99
N THR A 109 28.46 14.90 -8.74
CA THR A 109 27.48 14.49 -9.76
C THR A 109 26.20 15.32 -9.65
N GLU A 110 25.31 15.18 -10.64
CA GLU A 110 24.02 15.88 -10.69
C GLU A 110 23.16 15.65 -9.43
N ALA A 111 23.24 14.47 -8.81
CA ALA A 111 22.55 14.18 -7.56
C ALA A 111 22.98 15.09 -6.38
N TYR A 112 24.17 15.69 -6.46
CA TYR A 112 24.73 16.58 -5.44
C TYR A 112 24.73 18.04 -5.87
N CYS A 113 24.96 18.31 -7.16
CA CYS A 113 25.09 19.65 -7.73
C CYS A 113 23.82 20.19 -8.40
N GLY A 114 22.78 19.36 -8.56
CA GLY A 114 21.54 19.69 -9.26
C GLY A 114 20.50 20.39 -8.37
N THR A 115 19.22 20.20 -8.72
CA THR A 115 18.09 20.80 -8.02
C THR A 115 18.10 20.45 -6.52
N GLY A 116 17.95 21.46 -5.67
CA GLY A 116 17.99 21.30 -4.22
C GLY A 116 19.39 21.32 -3.61
N CYS A 117 20.45 21.54 -4.40
CA CYS A 117 21.80 21.75 -3.88
C CYS A 117 21.80 22.92 -2.86
N GLN A 118 22.38 22.68 -1.68
CA GLN A 118 22.34 23.59 -0.54
C GLN A 118 23.50 24.59 -0.52
N SER A 119 24.70 24.19 -0.97
CA SER A 119 25.91 25.02 -0.98
C SER A 119 26.96 24.47 -1.95
N GLN A 120 27.89 25.32 -2.39
CA GLN A 120 28.93 25.00 -3.40
C GLN A 120 28.36 24.49 -4.74
N CYS A 121 27.13 24.90 -5.05
CA CYS A 121 26.47 24.57 -6.30
C CYS A 121 27.12 25.33 -7.46
N PRO A 122 27.19 24.75 -8.67
CA PRO A 122 27.60 25.48 -9.85
C PRO A 122 26.71 26.71 -9.99
N SER A 123 27.31 27.89 -10.16
CA SER A 123 26.54 29.08 -10.46
C SER A 123 25.76 28.81 -11.74
N PRO A 124 24.42 28.95 -11.76
CA PRO A 124 23.71 28.92 -13.02
C PRO A 124 24.30 30.01 -13.92
N PRO A 125 24.52 29.75 -15.22
CA PRO A 125 24.91 30.81 -16.14
C PRO A 125 23.90 31.96 -16.03
N PRO A 126 24.35 33.23 -16.08
CA PRO A 126 23.45 34.36 -15.99
C PRO A 126 22.35 34.21 -17.05
N PRO A 127 21.08 34.47 -16.69
CA PRO A 127 20.00 34.38 -17.67
C PRO A 127 20.31 35.33 -18.84
N PRO A 128 20.12 34.89 -20.09
CA PRO A 128 20.25 35.78 -21.23
C PRO A 128 19.30 36.98 -21.07
N PRO A 129 19.69 38.18 -21.55
CA PRO A 129 18.87 39.37 -21.41
C PRO A 129 17.48 39.15 -22.01
N SER A 130 16.46 39.63 -21.30
CA SER A 130 15.06 39.42 -21.64
C SER A 130 14.76 39.93 -23.06
N PRO A 131 14.14 39.12 -23.93
CA PRO A 131 13.69 39.58 -25.24
C PRO A 131 12.58 40.64 -25.09
N PRO A 132 12.42 41.54 -26.06
CA PRO A 132 11.34 42.53 -26.06
C PRO A 132 9.96 41.85 -25.98
N PRO A 133 8.95 42.53 -25.41
CA PRO A 133 7.63 41.94 -25.23
C PRO A 133 7.03 41.51 -26.57
N PRO A 134 6.44 40.31 -26.65
CA PRO A 134 5.83 39.82 -27.87
C PRO A 134 4.60 40.66 -28.24
N PRO A 135 4.25 40.74 -29.53
CA PRO A 135 2.97 41.30 -29.96
C PRO A 135 1.81 40.57 -29.27
N PRO A 136 0.66 41.24 -29.08
CA PRO A 136 -0.49 40.66 -28.40
C PRO A 136 -0.86 39.30 -29.03
N PRO A 137 -1.20 38.29 -28.21
CA PRO A 137 -1.57 36.98 -28.73
C PRO A 137 -2.77 37.09 -29.66
N SER A 138 -2.72 36.35 -30.76
CA SER A 138 -3.92 36.03 -31.53
C SER A 138 -4.97 35.43 -30.59
N PRO A 139 -6.28 35.68 -30.82
CA PRO A 139 -7.34 35.10 -29.99
C PRO A 139 -7.10 33.60 -29.79
N PRO A 140 -7.31 33.05 -28.58
CA PRO A 140 -7.17 31.61 -28.37
C PRO A 140 -8.08 30.87 -29.37
N PRO A 141 -7.61 29.75 -29.97
CA PRO A 141 -8.47 28.90 -30.78
C PRO A 141 -9.71 28.55 -29.97
N ILE A 142 -10.89 28.71 -30.56
CA ILE A 142 -12.13 28.37 -29.87
C ILE A 142 -12.07 26.85 -29.57
N PRO A 143 -12.28 26.40 -28.31
CA PRO A 143 -12.18 25.00 -27.95
C PRO A 143 -13.07 24.15 -28.87
N GLY A 144 -12.45 23.19 -29.57
CA GLY A 144 -13.15 22.28 -30.47
C GLY A 144 -13.04 22.60 -31.97
N GLN A 145 -12.22 23.58 -32.41
CA GLN A 145 -11.97 23.79 -33.84
C GLN A 145 -10.91 22.84 -34.42
N CYS A 146 -11.17 22.27 -35.60
CA CYS A 146 -10.23 21.45 -36.37
C CYS A 146 -10.36 21.74 -37.89
N GLY A 147 -9.51 21.14 -38.72
CA GLY A 147 -9.59 21.26 -40.19
C GLY A 147 -9.02 22.56 -40.75
N VAL A 148 -9.40 22.93 -41.97
CA VAL A 148 -8.83 24.08 -42.70
C VAL A 148 -9.06 25.41 -42.01
N GLN A 149 -10.16 25.52 -41.24
CA GLN A 149 -10.50 26.67 -40.42
C GLN A 149 -9.56 26.84 -39.21
N ALA A 150 -8.83 25.78 -38.85
CA ALA A 150 -7.89 25.73 -37.73
C ALA A 150 -6.48 25.32 -38.19
N GLY A 151 -6.06 25.70 -39.40
CA GLY A 151 -4.70 25.45 -39.90
C GLY A 151 -4.36 23.97 -40.10
N GLY A 152 -5.36 23.11 -40.32
CA GLY A 152 -5.18 21.67 -40.47
C GLY A 152 -5.11 20.89 -39.16
N THR A 153 -5.42 21.55 -38.02
CA THR A 153 -5.43 20.91 -36.70
C THR A 153 -6.36 19.70 -36.68
N LEU A 154 -5.87 18.58 -36.13
CA LEU A 154 -6.67 17.38 -35.88
C LEU A 154 -7.46 17.51 -34.59
N CYS A 155 -8.64 16.91 -34.54
CA CYS A 155 -9.46 16.90 -33.35
C CYS A 155 -8.85 15.92 -32.31
N PRO A 156 -8.87 16.25 -31.01
CA PRO A 156 -8.37 15.37 -29.95
C PRO A 156 -9.23 14.11 -29.82
N ASN A 157 -8.67 13.06 -29.21
CA ASN A 157 -9.35 11.78 -28.94
C ASN A 157 -9.93 11.07 -30.17
N GLY A 158 -9.39 11.33 -31.37
CA GLY A 158 -9.84 10.66 -32.59
C GLY A 158 -11.21 11.12 -33.10
N LEU A 159 -11.74 12.25 -32.60
CA LEU A 159 -13.02 12.80 -33.05
C LEU A 159 -12.96 13.24 -34.51
N CYS A 160 -14.09 13.21 -35.21
CA CYS A 160 -14.17 13.66 -36.59
C CYS A 160 -14.15 15.19 -36.68
N CYS A 161 -13.48 15.71 -37.70
CA CYS A 161 -13.56 17.12 -38.06
C CYS A 161 -14.69 17.34 -39.05
N SER A 162 -15.75 18.04 -38.63
CA SER A 162 -16.88 18.38 -39.52
C SER A 162 -16.45 19.27 -40.70
N GLN A 163 -17.28 19.37 -41.73
CA GLN A 163 -17.09 20.30 -42.85
C GLN A 163 -16.98 21.78 -42.42
N TRP A 164 -17.46 22.09 -41.21
CA TRP A 164 -17.45 23.44 -40.62
C TRP A 164 -16.27 23.67 -39.67
N GLY A 165 -15.38 22.69 -39.52
CA GLY A 165 -14.15 22.81 -38.75
C GLY A 165 -14.35 22.63 -37.25
N TRP A 166 -15.21 21.69 -36.84
CA TRP A 166 -15.49 21.39 -35.43
C TRP A 166 -15.29 19.91 -35.10
N CYS A 167 -14.86 19.62 -33.87
CA CYS A 167 -14.64 18.27 -33.34
C CYS A 167 -15.97 17.64 -32.87
N GLY A 168 -16.25 16.40 -33.24
CA GLY A 168 -17.38 15.64 -32.69
C GLY A 168 -17.44 14.20 -33.20
N ASN A 169 -18.39 13.42 -32.69
CA ASN A 169 -18.53 11.98 -32.98
C ASN A 169 -19.90 11.58 -33.55
N THR A 170 -20.73 12.54 -33.95
CA THR A 170 -22.03 12.26 -34.60
C THR A 170 -21.94 12.37 -36.12
N GLU A 171 -22.99 11.96 -36.84
CA GLU A 171 -23.07 12.04 -38.31
C GLU A 171 -22.81 13.46 -38.85
N ALA A 172 -23.21 14.50 -38.12
CA ALA A 172 -22.95 15.89 -38.48
C ALA A 172 -21.45 16.25 -38.54
N TYR A 173 -20.60 15.46 -37.88
CA TYR A 173 -19.16 15.65 -37.81
C TYR A 173 -18.40 14.63 -38.65
N CYS A 174 -18.85 13.38 -38.64
CA CYS A 174 -18.19 12.25 -39.32
C CYS A 174 -18.73 11.93 -40.71
N GLY A 175 -19.86 12.54 -41.11
CA GLY A 175 -20.54 12.28 -42.37
C GLY A 175 -19.98 13.07 -43.55
N THR A 176 -20.85 13.36 -44.51
CA THR A 176 -20.50 14.08 -45.75
C THR A 176 -19.80 15.40 -45.47
N GLY A 177 -18.63 15.60 -46.09
CA GLY A 177 -17.82 16.81 -45.93
C GLY A 177 -16.89 16.80 -44.72
N CYS A 178 -16.82 15.70 -43.96
CA CYS A 178 -15.81 15.54 -42.92
C CYS A 178 -14.38 15.76 -43.49
N GLN A 179 -13.58 16.56 -42.79
CA GLN A 179 -12.28 17.04 -43.25
C GLN A 179 -11.11 16.15 -42.80
N SER A 180 -11.19 15.54 -41.63
CA SER A 180 -10.14 14.69 -41.05
C SER A 180 -10.70 13.77 -39.97
N GLN A 181 -9.99 12.66 -39.70
CA GLN A 181 -10.41 11.60 -38.76
C GLN A 181 -11.79 11.00 -39.09
N CYS A 182 -12.15 11.01 -40.37
CA CYS A 182 -13.41 10.49 -40.87
C CYS A 182 -13.34 8.96 -41.02
N PRO A 183 -14.44 8.23 -40.73
CA PRO A 183 -14.55 6.82 -41.09
C PRO A 183 -14.43 6.68 -42.62
N SER A 184 -13.63 5.72 -43.09
CA SER A 184 -13.39 5.51 -44.52
C SER A 184 -14.71 5.27 -45.27
N PRO A 185 -14.93 5.87 -46.45
CA PRO A 185 -16.18 5.67 -47.18
C PRO A 185 -16.29 4.22 -47.66
N PRO A 186 -17.46 3.58 -47.54
CA PRO A 186 -17.69 2.28 -48.17
C PRO A 186 -17.71 2.42 -49.71
N PRO A 187 -17.36 1.37 -50.47
CA PRO A 187 -17.40 1.39 -51.93
C PRO A 187 -18.83 1.59 -52.47
N PRO A 188 -19.00 2.14 -53.69
CA PRO A 188 -20.31 2.50 -54.22
C PRO A 188 -21.21 1.28 -54.46
N PRO A 189 -22.54 1.41 -54.29
CA PRO A 189 -23.48 0.29 -54.32
C PRO A 189 -23.77 -0.19 -55.74
N SER A 190 -23.74 -1.51 -55.94
CA SER A 190 -24.34 -2.19 -57.10
C SER A 190 -25.87 -2.38 -56.90
N PRO A 191 -26.65 -2.63 -57.98
CA PRO A 191 -28.10 -2.50 -57.96
C PRO A 191 -28.79 -3.40 -56.95
N ILE A 192 -29.80 -2.80 -56.30
CA ILE A 192 -30.57 -3.32 -55.17
C ILE A 192 -31.26 -4.63 -55.52
N VAL A 193 -30.81 -5.72 -54.88
CA VAL A 193 -31.64 -6.89 -54.58
C VAL A 193 -32.04 -6.75 -53.11
N PRO A 194 -33.33 -6.89 -52.75
CA PRO A 194 -33.76 -6.72 -51.37
C PRO A 194 -33.23 -7.90 -50.53
N THR A 195 -32.13 -7.67 -49.81
CA THR A 195 -31.65 -8.57 -48.77
C THR A 195 -32.30 -8.24 -47.42
N PRO A 196 -32.51 -9.27 -46.56
CA PRO A 196 -33.22 -9.14 -45.29
C PRO A 196 -32.46 -8.22 -44.32
N PRO A 197 -33.12 -7.72 -43.25
CA PRO A 197 -32.49 -6.82 -42.29
C PRO A 197 -31.20 -7.43 -41.69
N PRO A 198 -30.20 -6.60 -41.35
CA PRO A 198 -28.96 -7.07 -40.76
C PRO A 198 -29.27 -7.82 -39.46
N PRO A 199 -28.52 -8.90 -39.15
CA PRO A 199 -28.69 -9.59 -37.89
C PRO A 199 -28.45 -8.59 -36.75
N PRO A 200 -29.23 -8.65 -35.67
CA PRO A 200 -29.02 -7.81 -34.51
C PRO A 200 -27.55 -7.94 -34.08
N SER A 201 -26.94 -6.81 -33.71
CA SER A 201 -25.69 -6.80 -32.93
C SER A 201 -25.81 -7.91 -31.88
N PRO A 202 -24.78 -8.76 -31.70
CA PRO A 202 -24.87 -9.87 -30.77
C PRO A 202 -25.32 -9.27 -29.44
N THR A 203 -26.54 -9.62 -29.05
CA THR A 203 -26.98 -9.51 -27.67
C THR A 203 -25.86 -10.15 -26.87
N PRO A 204 -25.32 -9.52 -25.81
CA PRO A 204 -24.36 -10.20 -24.96
C PRO A 204 -24.97 -11.55 -24.64
N SER A 205 -24.34 -12.63 -25.12
CA SER A 205 -24.60 -13.93 -24.55
C SER A 205 -24.49 -13.73 -23.05
N GLY A 206 -25.35 -14.34 -22.26
CA GLY A 206 -25.30 -14.24 -20.80
C GLY A 206 -24.00 -14.79 -20.19
N ASP A 207 -22.94 -14.93 -20.98
CA ASP A 207 -21.63 -15.54 -20.77
C ASP A 207 -20.47 -14.56 -21.02
N ASP A 208 -20.71 -13.27 -21.30
CA ASP A 208 -19.65 -12.23 -21.42
C ASP A 208 -19.60 -11.33 -20.18
N VAL A 209 -18.40 -10.93 -19.75
CA VAL A 209 -18.23 -10.07 -18.56
C VAL A 209 -18.97 -8.74 -18.68
N SER A 210 -19.16 -8.21 -19.90
CA SER A 210 -19.92 -6.97 -20.11
C SER A 210 -21.41 -7.07 -19.75
N SER A 211 -21.96 -8.28 -19.60
CA SER A 211 -23.33 -8.45 -19.08
C SER A 211 -23.41 -8.30 -17.56
N ILE A 212 -22.27 -8.33 -16.86
CA ILE A 212 -22.18 -8.24 -15.40
C ILE A 212 -21.79 -6.83 -14.95
N ILE A 213 -20.80 -6.23 -15.63
CA ILE A 213 -20.30 -4.89 -15.33
C ILE A 213 -20.33 -4.07 -16.62
N SER A 214 -21.12 -2.99 -16.64
CA SER A 214 -21.15 -2.03 -17.74
C SER A 214 -20.00 -1.03 -17.63
N SER A 215 -19.73 -0.28 -18.70
CA SER A 215 -18.77 0.83 -18.65
C SER A 215 -19.15 1.87 -17.60
N SER A 216 -20.44 2.19 -17.46
CA SER A 216 -20.90 3.17 -16.47
C SER A 216 -20.68 2.67 -15.05
N LEU A 217 -20.97 1.40 -14.77
CA LEU A 217 -20.74 0.83 -13.45
C LEU A 217 -19.25 0.72 -13.14
N PHE A 218 -18.42 0.37 -14.12
CA PHE A 218 -16.96 0.42 -13.96
C PHE A 218 -16.46 1.82 -13.59
N ASP A 219 -17.04 2.87 -14.18
CA ASP A 219 -16.74 4.25 -13.84
C ASP A 219 -17.27 4.66 -12.46
N GLU A 220 -18.42 4.17 -12.05
CA GLU A 220 -19.01 4.39 -10.71
C GLU A 220 -18.20 3.70 -9.61
N LEU A 221 -17.69 2.49 -9.85
CA LEU A 221 -16.84 1.76 -8.89
C LEU A 221 -15.44 2.36 -8.77
N LEU A 222 -14.93 2.98 -9.84
CA LEU A 222 -13.58 3.55 -9.92
C LEU A 222 -13.60 5.04 -10.33
N PRO A 223 -14.28 5.92 -9.56
CA PRO A 223 -14.61 7.27 -10.00
C PRO A 223 -13.41 8.20 -10.03
N TYR A 224 -12.40 8.00 -9.16
CA TYR A 224 -11.22 8.86 -9.07
C TYR A 224 -9.96 8.31 -9.74
N ARG A 225 -10.01 7.16 -10.44
CA ARG A 225 -8.82 6.59 -11.11
C ARG A 225 -8.22 7.50 -12.20
N ASN A 226 -9.05 8.41 -12.74
CA ASN A 226 -8.65 9.42 -13.73
C ASN A 226 -8.51 10.83 -13.12
N ASP A 227 -8.49 10.94 -11.79
CA ASP A 227 -8.19 12.21 -11.15
C ASP A 227 -6.74 12.63 -11.50
N PRO A 228 -6.47 13.92 -11.76
CA PRO A 228 -5.11 14.40 -12.06
C PRO A 228 -4.07 14.11 -10.97
N ARG A 229 -4.50 13.77 -9.75
CA ARG A 229 -3.61 13.36 -8.65
C ARG A 229 -3.14 11.91 -8.77
N CYS A 230 -3.78 11.11 -9.62
CA CYS A 230 -3.43 9.71 -9.82
C CYS A 230 -2.42 9.52 -10.97
N GLU A 231 -1.46 8.62 -10.77
CA GLU A 231 -0.49 8.20 -11.79
C GLU A 231 -1.20 7.56 -12.99
N SER A 232 -2.29 6.85 -12.71
CA SER A 232 -3.11 6.10 -13.65
C SER A 232 -3.99 6.91 -14.57
N ASN A 233 -3.96 8.25 -14.53
CA ASN A 233 -4.93 9.07 -15.24
C ASN A 233 -4.95 8.77 -16.75
N GLY A 234 -6.05 8.17 -17.22
CA GLY A 234 -6.24 7.75 -18.62
C GLY A 234 -5.66 6.37 -18.97
N PHE A 235 -5.03 5.66 -18.03
CA PHE A 235 -4.42 4.36 -18.26
C PHE A 235 -5.43 3.20 -18.15
N TYR A 236 -6.17 3.12 -17.04
CA TYR A 236 -7.11 2.03 -16.78
C TYR A 236 -8.49 2.31 -17.41
N SER A 237 -8.68 1.87 -18.65
CA SER A 237 -9.96 1.98 -19.36
C SER A 237 -10.83 0.72 -19.22
N TYR A 238 -12.14 0.90 -19.34
CA TYR A 238 -13.09 -0.22 -19.37
C TYR A 238 -12.83 -1.16 -20.57
N ASP A 239 -12.48 -0.60 -21.73
CA ASP A 239 -12.14 -1.39 -22.92
C ASP A 239 -10.90 -2.27 -22.69
N ALA A 240 -9.88 -1.75 -22.01
CA ALA A 240 -8.70 -2.54 -21.66
C ALA A 240 -9.04 -3.68 -20.68
N PHE A 241 -9.88 -3.39 -19.68
CA PHE A 241 -10.41 -4.39 -18.75
C PHE A 241 -11.18 -5.49 -19.51
N LEU A 242 -12.14 -5.14 -20.37
CA LEU A 242 -12.91 -6.13 -21.14
C LEU A 242 -12.04 -6.95 -22.09
N ALA A 243 -11.11 -6.31 -22.80
CA ALA A 243 -10.20 -6.99 -23.71
C ALA A 243 -9.32 -8.01 -22.96
N ALA A 244 -8.84 -7.67 -21.77
CA ALA A 244 -8.12 -8.59 -20.91
C ALA A 244 -9.03 -9.71 -20.38
N ALA A 245 -10.20 -9.38 -19.83
CA ALA A 245 -11.15 -10.33 -19.26
C ALA A 245 -11.57 -11.42 -20.26
N ARG A 246 -11.82 -11.06 -21.52
CA ARG A 246 -12.16 -12.00 -22.60
C ARG A 246 -11.04 -13.00 -22.94
N SER A 247 -9.82 -12.77 -22.46
CA SER A 247 -8.71 -13.73 -22.60
C SER A 247 -8.74 -14.84 -21.54
N PHE A 248 -9.63 -14.76 -20.54
CA PHE A 248 -9.71 -15.72 -19.43
C PHE A 248 -11.14 -16.27 -19.30
N PRO A 249 -11.48 -17.34 -20.04
CA PRO A 249 -12.77 -18.01 -19.88
C PRO A 249 -13.03 -18.39 -18.42
N GLY A 250 -14.24 -18.11 -17.94
CA GLY A 250 -14.66 -18.37 -16.56
C GLY A 250 -14.60 -17.14 -15.64
N PHE A 251 -13.68 -16.20 -15.88
CA PHE A 251 -13.61 -14.96 -15.09
C PHE A 251 -14.88 -14.13 -15.28
N GLY A 252 -15.60 -13.83 -14.19
CA GLY A 252 -16.85 -13.06 -14.21
C GLY A 252 -18.00 -13.74 -14.95
N THR A 253 -17.85 -15.02 -15.31
CA THR A 253 -18.75 -15.76 -16.22
C THR A 253 -19.13 -17.13 -15.67
N THR A 254 -18.65 -17.48 -14.47
CA THR A 254 -18.94 -18.76 -13.81
C THR A 254 -19.94 -18.60 -12.66
N GLY A 255 -20.92 -19.50 -12.58
CA GLY A 255 -21.94 -19.51 -11.53
C GLY A 255 -23.15 -18.63 -11.83
N ASP A 256 -24.01 -18.45 -10.82
CA ASP A 256 -25.17 -17.55 -10.92
C ASP A 256 -24.75 -16.07 -11.02
N VAL A 257 -25.73 -15.19 -11.29
CA VAL A 257 -25.47 -13.76 -11.49
C VAL A 257 -24.80 -13.12 -10.27
N ASP A 258 -25.22 -13.48 -9.05
CA ASP A 258 -24.66 -12.91 -7.83
C ASP A 258 -23.22 -13.38 -7.61
N THR A 259 -22.92 -14.65 -7.93
CA THR A 259 -21.56 -15.20 -7.90
C THR A 259 -20.65 -14.45 -8.87
N ARG A 260 -21.12 -14.20 -10.09
CA ARG A 260 -20.36 -13.46 -11.11
C ARG A 260 -20.12 -12.01 -10.70
N LYS A 261 -21.14 -11.32 -10.20
CA LYS A 261 -20.99 -9.97 -9.64
C LYS A 261 -20.02 -9.96 -8.45
N ARG A 262 -20.11 -10.94 -7.55
CA ARG A 262 -19.22 -11.06 -6.39
C ARG A 262 -17.78 -11.30 -6.79
N GLU A 263 -17.53 -12.10 -7.83
CA GLU A 263 -16.20 -12.26 -8.38
C GLU A 263 -15.63 -10.94 -8.91
N ILE A 264 -16.39 -10.18 -9.71
CA ILE A 264 -15.95 -8.89 -10.22
C ILE A 264 -15.70 -7.91 -9.06
N ALA A 265 -16.61 -7.84 -8.08
CA ALA A 265 -16.45 -7.00 -6.89
C ALA A 265 -15.20 -7.39 -6.09
N ALA A 266 -14.92 -8.69 -5.92
CA ALA A 266 -13.77 -9.18 -5.18
C ALA A 266 -12.45 -8.91 -5.93
N PHE A 267 -12.41 -9.14 -7.24
CA PHE A 267 -11.25 -8.85 -8.07
C PHE A 267 -10.93 -7.35 -8.05
N LEU A 268 -11.94 -6.50 -8.31
CA LEU A 268 -11.79 -5.06 -8.25
C LEU A 268 -11.44 -4.60 -6.83
N GLY A 269 -12.04 -5.18 -5.79
CA GLY A 269 -11.76 -4.82 -4.41
C GLY A 269 -10.30 -5.05 -4.00
N GLN A 270 -9.75 -6.21 -4.38
CA GLN A 270 -8.35 -6.53 -4.11
C GLN A 270 -7.40 -5.62 -4.90
N THR A 271 -7.65 -5.48 -6.20
CA THR A 271 -6.79 -4.68 -7.08
C THR A 271 -6.88 -3.18 -6.79
N SER A 272 -8.04 -2.69 -6.35
CA SER A 272 -8.21 -1.32 -5.85
C SER A 272 -7.39 -1.06 -4.59
N HIS A 273 -7.27 -2.03 -3.68
CA HIS A 273 -6.37 -1.92 -2.53
C HIS A 273 -4.91 -1.80 -2.97
N GLU A 274 -4.44 -2.69 -3.85
CA GLU A 274 -3.05 -2.69 -4.33
C GLU A 274 -2.65 -1.37 -4.99
N THR A 275 -3.62 -0.66 -5.56
CA THR A 275 -3.41 0.56 -6.35
C THR A 275 -4.05 1.80 -5.72
N THR A 276 -4.41 1.73 -4.44
CA THR A 276 -5.21 2.78 -3.81
C THR A 276 -4.44 4.10 -3.67
N GLY A 277 -5.10 5.20 -4.04
CA GLY A 277 -4.70 6.56 -3.69
C GLY A 277 -5.54 7.16 -2.56
N GLY A 278 -6.37 6.36 -1.89
CA GLY A 278 -7.35 6.82 -0.92
C GLY A 278 -6.72 7.19 0.43
N TRP A 279 -7.34 8.15 1.10
CA TRP A 279 -7.07 8.50 2.49
C TRP A 279 -8.40 8.70 3.23
N GLU A 280 -8.37 8.78 4.55
CA GLU A 280 -9.56 8.79 5.41
C GLU A 280 -10.61 9.85 5.02
N THR A 281 -10.16 11.03 4.61
CA THR A 281 -11.01 12.17 4.23
C THR A 281 -11.02 12.45 2.73
N ALA A 282 -10.70 11.45 1.91
CA ALA A 282 -10.70 11.62 0.46
C ALA A 282 -12.10 11.95 -0.08
N PRO A 283 -12.24 12.76 -1.14
CA PRO A 283 -13.52 12.93 -1.82
C PRO A 283 -14.13 11.57 -2.20
N GLY A 284 -15.40 11.33 -1.85
CA GLY A 284 -16.05 10.02 -2.05
C GLY A 284 -15.61 8.92 -1.06
N GLY A 285 -14.75 9.25 -0.08
CA GLY A 285 -14.19 8.30 0.89
C GLY A 285 -12.99 7.51 0.36
N PRO A 286 -12.25 6.80 1.23
CA PRO A 286 -11.03 6.08 0.85
C PRO A 286 -11.25 5.00 -0.22
N PHE A 287 -12.46 4.42 -0.27
CA PHE A 287 -12.80 3.31 -1.17
C PHE A 287 -13.23 3.74 -2.57
N ALA A 288 -13.28 5.05 -2.85
CA ALA A 288 -13.52 5.59 -4.19
C ALA A 288 -12.22 5.77 -5.01
N TRP A 289 -11.06 5.50 -4.39
CA TRP A 289 -9.72 5.83 -4.88
C TRP A 289 -8.89 4.59 -5.26
N GLY A 290 -9.55 3.51 -5.65
CA GLY A 290 -8.89 2.36 -6.28
C GLY A 290 -8.29 2.74 -7.64
N TYR A 291 -7.31 1.97 -8.11
CA TYR A 291 -6.72 2.15 -9.44
C TYR A 291 -6.03 3.51 -9.65
N CYS A 292 -5.48 4.13 -8.60
CA CYS A 292 -4.80 5.43 -8.68
C CYS A 292 -3.31 5.30 -9.09
N PHE A 293 -2.69 4.16 -8.77
CA PHE A 293 -1.29 3.88 -9.09
C PHE A 293 -1.16 2.79 -10.17
N ILE A 294 -0.12 2.92 -11.00
CA ILE A 294 0.30 1.89 -11.95
C ILE A 294 1.53 1.16 -11.41
N THR A 295 2.47 1.91 -10.82
CA THR A 295 3.73 1.36 -10.34
C THR A 295 3.88 1.51 -8.84
N GLU A 296 4.60 0.58 -8.23
CA GLU A 296 4.92 0.64 -6.81
C GLU A 296 5.61 1.96 -6.47
N ARG A 297 5.20 2.59 -5.37
CA ARG A 297 5.74 3.88 -4.94
C ARG A 297 7.19 3.78 -4.49
N ASN A 298 7.49 2.74 -3.70
CA ASN A 298 8.81 2.49 -3.13
C ASN A 298 9.50 1.34 -3.87
N LYS A 299 9.90 1.60 -5.12
CA LYS A 299 10.44 0.58 -6.04
C LYS A 299 11.69 -0.09 -5.50
N LEU A 300 11.66 -1.42 -5.39
CA LEU A 300 12.83 -2.27 -5.17
C LEU A 300 13.04 -3.21 -6.37
N ASP A 301 14.16 -3.93 -6.38
CA ASP A 301 14.47 -4.80 -7.53
C ASP A 301 13.59 -6.06 -7.60
N TYR A 302 13.16 -6.57 -6.44
CA TYR A 302 12.41 -7.83 -6.28
C TYR A 302 12.98 -8.96 -7.15
N CYS A 303 14.26 -9.23 -6.97
CA CYS A 303 14.98 -10.26 -7.70
C CYS A 303 15.35 -11.41 -6.76
N GLN A 304 14.84 -12.60 -7.08
CA GLN A 304 15.26 -13.88 -6.51
C GLN A 304 15.67 -14.81 -7.66
N PRO A 305 16.96 -14.86 -8.02
CA PRO A 305 17.42 -15.65 -9.16
C PRO A 305 17.08 -17.14 -9.01
N SER A 306 16.57 -17.75 -10.08
CA SER A 306 16.48 -19.21 -10.23
C SER A 306 16.95 -19.63 -11.63
N ALA A 307 17.06 -20.94 -11.87
CA ALA A 307 17.42 -21.45 -13.19
C ALA A 307 16.31 -21.15 -14.22
N GLU A 308 15.05 -21.24 -13.80
CA GLU A 308 13.86 -21.02 -14.62
C GLU A 308 13.60 -19.54 -14.85
N TRP A 309 13.80 -18.70 -13.82
CA TRP A 309 13.50 -17.27 -13.85
C TRP A 309 14.72 -16.47 -13.41
N PRO A 310 15.77 -16.36 -14.24
CA PRO A 310 16.93 -15.55 -13.91
C PRO A 310 16.55 -14.07 -13.80
N CYS A 311 17.25 -13.31 -12.97
CA CYS A 311 17.10 -11.86 -12.98
C CYS A 311 17.88 -11.27 -14.15
N VAL A 312 17.21 -10.49 -14.98
CA VAL A 312 17.84 -9.84 -16.13
C VAL A 312 18.57 -8.58 -15.68
N GLN A 313 19.81 -8.43 -16.12
CA GLN A 313 20.64 -7.27 -15.76
C GLN A 313 19.94 -5.96 -16.18
N GLY A 314 19.87 -5.00 -15.26
CA GLY A 314 19.24 -3.70 -15.49
C GLY A 314 17.71 -3.72 -15.49
N LYS A 315 17.08 -4.84 -15.14
CA LYS A 315 15.62 -4.96 -15.00
C LYS A 315 15.23 -5.05 -13.53
N GLN A 316 14.07 -4.47 -13.21
CA GLN A 316 13.49 -4.45 -11.88
C GLN A 316 12.06 -4.98 -11.92
N TYR A 317 11.70 -5.77 -10.91
CA TYR A 317 10.43 -6.51 -10.84
C TYR A 317 9.55 -6.01 -9.69
N TYR A 318 9.61 -4.70 -9.40
CA TYR A 318 8.66 -4.02 -8.51
C TYR A 318 7.21 -4.14 -8.97
N GLY A 319 6.28 -3.81 -8.09
CA GLY A 319 4.85 -3.88 -8.33
C GLY A 319 4.42 -3.07 -9.56
N ARG A 320 3.74 -3.72 -10.51
CA ARG A 320 3.11 -3.05 -11.65
C ARG A 320 1.68 -3.56 -11.88
N GLY A 321 0.82 -2.68 -12.36
CA GLY A 321 -0.54 -2.98 -12.74
C GLY A 321 -1.49 -3.23 -11.56
N PRO A 322 -2.72 -3.69 -11.83
CA PRO A 322 -3.79 -3.77 -10.83
C PRO A 322 -3.49 -4.68 -9.65
N ILE A 323 -2.75 -5.78 -9.86
CA ILE A 323 -2.38 -6.71 -8.78
C ILE A 323 -1.00 -6.40 -8.17
N GLN A 324 -0.38 -5.28 -8.58
CA GLN A 324 1.01 -4.94 -8.24
C GLN A 324 1.95 -6.15 -8.41
N LEU A 325 1.93 -6.75 -9.62
CA LEU A 325 2.73 -7.94 -9.94
C LEU A 325 4.19 -7.66 -9.58
N SER A 326 4.75 -8.48 -8.69
CA SER A 326 6.08 -8.28 -8.11
C SER A 326 6.87 -9.59 -8.15
N TRP A 327 8.20 -9.49 -8.16
CA TRP A 327 9.18 -10.58 -8.26
C TRP A 327 9.40 -11.18 -9.66
N ASN A 328 10.66 -11.35 -10.04
CA ASN A 328 11.11 -11.93 -11.31
C ASN A 328 10.41 -13.25 -11.66
N TYR A 329 10.21 -14.16 -10.69
CA TYR A 329 9.55 -15.44 -10.93
C TYR A 329 8.06 -15.28 -11.29
N ASN A 330 7.38 -14.24 -10.79
CA ASN A 330 5.98 -13.97 -11.15
C ASN A 330 5.90 -13.33 -12.53
N TYR A 331 6.79 -12.40 -12.86
CA TYR A 331 6.89 -11.85 -14.22
C TYR A 331 7.19 -12.95 -15.25
N GLY A 332 8.12 -13.85 -14.93
CA GLY A 332 8.43 -15.00 -15.77
C GLY A 332 7.22 -15.91 -16.01
N GLN A 333 6.55 -16.34 -14.94
CA GLN A 333 5.36 -17.20 -15.04
C GLN A 333 4.21 -16.53 -15.78
N ALA A 334 3.91 -15.26 -15.48
CA ALA A 334 2.88 -14.49 -16.16
C ALA A 334 3.20 -14.32 -17.65
N GLY A 335 4.46 -13.98 -17.96
CA GLY A 335 4.92 -13.82 -19.33
C GLY A 335 4.79 -15.10 -20.14
N ALA A 336 5.24 -16.23 -19.59
CA ALA A 336 5.11 -17.53 -20.23
C ALA A 336 3.64 -17.93 -20.47
N ALA A 337 2.76 -17.68 -19.50
CA ALA A 337 1.33 -18.00 -19.62
C ALA A 337 0.60 -17.11 -20.65
N LEU A 338 1.01 -15.84 -20.76
CA LEU A 338 0.34 -14.84 -21.60
C LEU A 338 0.97 -14.67 -22.98
N GLY A 339 2.13 -15.29 -23.23
CA GLY A 339 2.87 -15.17 -24.48
C GLY A 339 3.68 -13.87 -24.61
N TYR A 340 4.17 -13.33 -23.49
CA TYR A 340 4.99 -12.11 -23.44
C TYR A 340 6.33 -12.37 -22.75
N ASP A 341 7.41 -11.75 -23.24
CA ASP A 341 8.70 -11.77 -22.55
C ASP A 341 8.78 -10.70 -21.46
N LEU A 342 8.05 -10.93 -20.36
CA LEU A 342 7.99 -10.02 -19.22
C LEU A 342 9.22 -10.08 -18.32
N LEU A 343 10.08 -11.09 -18.48
CA LEU A 343 11.32 -11.17 -17.73
C LEU A 343 12.34 -10.16 -18.25
N ASN A 344 12.43 -9.98 -19.58
CA ASN A 344 13.25 -8.93 -20.20
C ASN A 344 12.52 -7.59 -20.34
N ASN A 345 11.18 -7.59 -20.39
CA ASN A 345 10.37 -6.38 -20.61
C ASN A 345 9.29 -6.19 -19.52
N PRO A 346 9.68 -6.11 -18.22
CA PRO A 346 8.71 -5.99 -17.13
C PRO A 346 7.89 -4.69 -17.19
N ASP A 347 8.43 -3.63 -17.79
CA ASP A 347 7.76 -2.34 -17.93
C ASP A 347 6.50 -2.38 -18.79
N LEU A 348 6.35 -3.41 -19.65
CA LEU A 348 5.13 -3.59 -20.45
C LEU A 348 3.87 -3.68 -19.58
N VAL A 349 3.97 -4.22 -18.36
CA VAL A 349 2.86 -4.30 -17.41
C VAL A 349 2.39 -2.92 -16.94
N ALA A 350 3.23 -1.88 -17.05
CA ALA A 350 2.91 -0.50 -16.70
C ALA A 350 2.68 0.42 -17.92
N THR A 351 2.90 -0.06 -19.14
CA THR A 351 2.74 0.76 -20.37
C THR A 351 1.67 0.24 -21.32
N ASP A 352 1.32 -1.05 -21.26
CA ASP A 352 0.21 -1.65 -22.00
C ASP A 352 -0.95 -1.94 -21.03
N PRO A 353 -2.06 -1.18 -21.09
CA PRO A 353 -3.16 -1.34 -20.14
C PRO A 353 -3.89 -2.68 -20.29
N ILE A 354 -3.94 -3.27 -21.49
CA ILE A 354 -4.57 -4.58 -21.70
C ILE A 354 -3.71 -5.65 -21.02
N LEU A 355 -2.39 -5.63 -21.26
CA LEU A 355 -1.47 -6.56 -20.60
C LEU A 355 -1.46 -6.36 -19.09
N SER A 356 -1.55 -5.11 -18.62
CA SER A 356 -1.65 -4.78 -17.19
C SER A 356 -2.83 -5.49 -16.52
N PHE A 357 -4.03 -5.43 -17.12
CA PHE A 357 -5.17 -6.21 -16.65
C PHE A 357 -4.97 -7.72 -16.82
N LYS A 358 -4.36 -8.18 -17.91
CA LYS A 358 -4.10 -9.61 -18.14
C LYS A 358 -3.22 -10.21 -17.04
N THR A 359 -2.20 -9.52 -16.57
CA THR A 359 -1.36 -10.06 -15.47
C THR A 359 -2.13 -10.16 -14.16
N ALA A 360 -3.01 -9.20 -13.87
CA ALA A 360 -3.88 -9.26 -12.69
C ALA A 360 -4.89 -10.40 -12.76
N ILE A 361 -5.57 -10.57 -13.90
CA ILE A 361 -6.54 -11.65 -14.09
C ILE A 361 -5.83 -13.01 -14.15
N TRP A 362 -4.65 -13.10 -14.78
CA TRP A 362 -3.82 -14.30 -14.71
C TRP A 362 -3.53 -14.72 -13.28
N PHE A 363 -3.07 -13.78 -12.43
CA PHE A 363 -2.82 -14.06 -11.02
C PHE A 363 -4.08 -14.56 -10.31
N TRP A 364 -5.21 -13.89 -10.56
CA TRP A 364 -6.52 -14.24 -9.99
C TRP A 364 -6.98 -15.67 -10.35
N MET A 365 -6.76 -16.06 -11.60
CA MET A 365 -7.23 -17.34 -12.16
C MET A 365 -6.26 -18.51 -11.90
N THR A 366 -5.00 -18.23 -11.52
CA THR A 366 -3.94 -19.26 -11.48
C THR A 366 -3.64 -19.72 -10.05
N PRO A 367 -3.82 -21.02 -9.73
CA PRO A 367 -3.36 -21.56 -8.45
C PRO A 367 -1.83 -21.57 -8.38
N GLN A 368 -1.27 -21.37 -7.18
CA GLN A 368 0.19 -21.31 -6.98
C GLN A 368 0.61 -22.15 -5.77
N GLY A 369 1.28 -23.28 -6.04
CA GLY A 369 1.75 -24.18 -4.99
C GLY A 369 0.60 -24.70 -4.12
N ASN A 370 0.59 -24.37 -2.83
CA ASN A 370 -0.47 -24.73 -1.89
C ASN A 370 -1.64 -23.74 -1.87
N LYS A 371 -1.60 -22.65 -2.65
CA LYS A 371 -2.67 -21.66 -2.75
C LYS A 371 -3.63 -22.06 -3.88
N PRO A 372 -4.95 -22.15 -3.63
CA PRO A 372 -5.92 -22.23 -4.72
C PRO A 372 -5.94 -20.91 -5.51
N SER A 373 -6.61 -20.88 -6.67
CA SER A 373 -6.86 -19.61 -7.36
C SER A 373 -7.91 -18.80 -6.60
N SER A 374 -7.78 -17.48 -6.63
CA SER A 374 -8.79 -16.57 -6.09
C SER A 374 -10.16 -16.78 -6.75
N HIS A 375 -10.14 -17.08 -8.05
CA HIS A 375 -11.32 -17.49 -8.82
C HIS A 375 -12.06 -18.67 -8.18
N ASP A 376 -11.38 -19.81 -7.97
CA ASP A 376 -12.02 -21.01 -7.42
C ASP A 376 -12.54 -20.76 -5.99
N VAL A 377 -11.89 -19.88 -5.21
CA VAL A 377 -12.38 -19.48 -3.88
C VAL A 377 -13.69 -18.70 -3.97
N ILE A 378 -13.75 -17.64 -4.77
CA ILE A 378 -14.91 -16.73 -4.75
C ILE A 378 -16.16 -17.34 -5.38
N ILE A 379 -15.99 -18.24 -6.36
CA ILE A 379 -17.11 -18.95 -6.99
C ILE A 379 -17.57 -20.19 -6.20
N GLY A 380 -16.96 -20.46 -5.04
CA GLY A 380 -17.32 -21.59 -4.18
C GLY A 380 -16.88 -22.97 -4.70
N LYS A 381 -15.92 -23.03 -5.63
CA LYS A 381 -15.39 -24.28 -6.20
C LYS A 381 -14.26 -24.88 -5.35
N TRP A 382 -13.49 -24.04 -4.66
CA TRP A 382 -12.43 -24.52 -3.77
C TRP A 382 -13.00 -25.16 -2.51
N VAL A 383 -12.61 -26.41 -2.25
CA VAL A 383 -12.92 -27.13 -1.02
C VAL A 383 -11.69 -27.13 -0.12
N PRO A 384 -11.75 -26.53 1.09
CA PRO A 384 -10.61 -26.50 2.02
C PRO A 384 -10.14 -27.91 2.39
N SER A 385 -8.83 -28.12 2.37
CA SER A 385 -8.23 -29.35 2.90
C SER A 385 -8.29 -29.39 4.43
N ALA A 386 -7.97 -30.56 5.02
CA ALA A 386 -7.81 -30.66 6.47
C ALA A 386 -6.76 -29.68 7.03
N ALA A 387 -5.68 -29.43 6.27
CA ALA A 387 -4.67 -28.45 6.63
C ALA A 387 -5.23 -27.02 6.61
N ASP A 388 -6.08 -26.68 5.64
CA ASP A 388 -6.73 -25.38 5.54
C ASP A 388 -7.70 -25.14 6.69
N ILE A 389 -8.54 -26.13 7.01
CA ILE A 389 -9.47 -26.08 8.14
C ILE A 389 -8.70 -25.89 9.45
N SER A 390 -7.61 -26.64 9.67
CA SER A 390 -6.77 -26.49 10.87
C SER A 390 -6.10 -25.11 10.98
N ALA A 391 -5.83 -24.49 9.83
CA ALA A 391 -5.29 -23.15 9.70
C ALA A 391 -6.37 -22.05 9.67
N ARG A 392 -7.64 -22.41 9.90
CA ARG A 392 -8.82 -21.53 9.87
C ARG A 392 -9.08 -20.86 8.52
N ARG A 393 -8.58 -21.44 7.42
CA ARG A 393 -8.82 -20.95 6.07
C ARG A 393 -10.13 -21.52 5.54
N PHE A 394 -11.21 -20.74 5.65
CA PHE A 394 -12.54 -21.08 5.15
C PHE A 394 -12.88 -20.26 3.90
N PRO A 395 -13.71 -20.76 2.97
CA PRO A 395 -14.03 -20.05 1.74
C PRO A 395 -14.62 -18.66 2.03
N GLY A 396 -14.11 -17.66 1.32
CA GLY A 396 -14.51 -16.26 1.50
C GLY A 396 -13.40 -15.29 1.12
N TYR A 397 -13.73 -14.01 1.15
CA TYR A 397 -12.84 -12.93 0.69
C TYR A 397 -11.53 -12.84 1.50
N GLY A 398 -11.55 -13.24 2.77
CA GLY A 398 -10.35 -13.28 3.61
C GLY A 398 -9.29 -14.26 3.11
N VAL A 399 -9.70 -15.42 2.59
CA VAL A 399 -8.74 -16.37 2.00
C VAL A 399 -8.09 -15.80 0.75
N ILE A 400 -8.81 -14.98 -0.03
CA ILE A 400 -8.26 -14.28 -1.20
C ILE A 400 -7.18 -13.29 -0.76
N THR A 401 -7.41 -12.52 0.30
CA THR A 401 -6.37 -11.68 0.91
C THR A 401 -5.17 -12.50 1.36
N ASN A 402 -5.40 -13.69 1.92
CA ASN A 402 -4.33 -14.61 2.33
C ASN A 402 -3.50 -15.13 1.15
N ILE A 403 -4.15 -15.43 0.02
CA ILE A 403 -3.50 -15.84 -1.23
C ILE A 403 -2.58 -14.72 -1.74
N ILE A 404 -3.08 -13.49 -1.77
CA ILE A 404 -2.37 -12.32 -2.32
C ILE A 404 -1.21 -11.91 -1.41
N ASN A 405 -1.45 -11.64 -0.12
CA ASN A 405 -0.43 -11.09 0.77
C ASN A 405 -0.50 -11.60 2.22
N GLY A 406 -0.98 -12.83 2.42
CA GLY A 406 -1.22 -13.34 3.77
C GLY A 406 0.03 -13.47 4.65
N GLY A 407 1.23 -13.55 4.06
CA GLY A 407 2.48 -13.58 4.81
C GLY A 407 2.73 -12.31 5.62
N LEU A 408 2.16 -11.18 5.18
CA LEU A 408 2.27 -9.89 5.85
C LEU A 408 1.00 -9.49 6.59
N GLU A 409 -0.17 -9.93 6.12
CA GLU A 409 -1.47 -9.38 6.52
C GLU A 409 -2.33 -10.30 7.39
N CYS A 410 -2.13 -11.62 7.33
CA CYS A 410 -3.04 -12.59 7.96
C CYS A 410 -2.46 -13.23 9.23
N GLY A 411 -3.33 -13.78 10.07
CA GLY A 411 -2.97 -14.62 11.23
C GLY A 411 -2.36 -13.86 12.41
N ARG A 412 -2.56 -12.54 12.48
CA ARG A 412 -1.96 -11.63 13.46
C ARG A 412 -2.97 -10.69 14.13
N GLY A 413 -4.25 -11.02 14.06
CA GLY A 413 -5.34 -10.14 14.52
C GLY A 413 -5.69 -9.08 13.48
N PHE A 414 -6.35 -8.02 13.93
CA PHE A 414 -6.79 -6.91 13.07
C PHE A 414 -5.61 -6.27 12.33
N ASP A 415 -5.80 -5.97 11.04
CA ASP A 415 -4.83 -5.32 10.18
C ASP A 415 -5.52 -4.30 9.28
N ASN A 416 -5.01 -3.06 9.24
CA ASN A 416 -5.61 -1.98 8.47
C ASN A 416 -5.62 -2.25 6.96
N ARG A 417 -4.66 -3.03 6.44
CA ARG A 417 -4.58 -3.37 5.01
C ARG A 417 -5.70 -4.32 4.63
N VAL A 418 -5.91 -5.35 5.46
CA VAL A 418 -7.04 -6.29 5.32
C VAL A 418 -8.37 -5.54 5.44
N ALA A 419 -8.50 -4.64 6.42
CA ALA A 419 -9.70 -3.83 6.57
C ALA A 419 -9.95 -2.93 5.34
N ASN A 420 -8.91 -2.38 4.72
CA ASN A 420 -9.02 -1.59 3.50
C ASN A 420 -9.46 -2.44 2.30
N ARG A 421 -8.91 -3.65 2.11
CA ARG A 421 -9.36 -4.61 1.09
C ARG A 421 -10.84 -4.96 1.26
N ILE A 422 -11.27 -5.18 2.51
CA ILE A 422 -12.67 -5.47 2.84
C ILE A 422 -13.54 -4.26 2.50
N GLY A 423 -13.13 -3.05 2.88
CA GLY A 423 -13.87 -1.82 2.61
C GLY A 423 -14.17 -1.62 1.12
N PHE A 424 -13.16 -1.77 0.25
CA PHE A 424 -13.38 -1.76 -1.20
C PHE A 424 -14.37 -2.84 -1.64
N PHE A 425 -14.19 -4.09 -1.20
CA PHE A 425 -15.06 -5.19 -1.59
C PHE A 425 -16.51 -4.98 -1.17
N THR A 426 -16.76 -4.53 0.06
CA THR A 426 -18.11 -4.28 0.56
C THR A 426 -18.76 -3.11 -0.17
N THR A 427 -18.03 -2.02 -0.40
CA THR A 427 -18.53 -0.89 -1.21
C THR A 427 -18.92 -1.34 -2.61
N TYR A 428 -18.11 -2.18 -3.26
CA TYR A 428 -18.43 -2.67 -4.60
C TYR A 428 -19.61 -3.64 -4.59
N CYS A 429 -19.72 -4.50 -3.59
CA CYS A 429 -20.90 -5.36 -3.43
C CYS A 429 -22.19 -4.56 -3.23
N ASP A 430 -22.13 -3.46 -2.47
CA ASP A 430 -23.26 -2.55 -2.26
C ASP A 430 -23.74 -1.94 -3.59
N GLU A 431 -22.81 -1.46 -4.41
CA GLU A 431 -23.11 -0.92 -5.75
C GLU A 431 -23.68 -2.00 -6.70
N PHE A 432 -23.19 -3.25 -6.60
CA PHE A 432 -23.76 -4.38 -7.34
C PHE A 432 -25.12 -4.86 -6.81
N GLY A 433 -25.51 -4.44 -5.61
CA GLY A 433 -26.72 -4.86 -4.90
C GLY A 433 -26.70 -6.32 -4.45
N ILE A 434 -25.54 -6.84 -4.03
CA ILE A 434 -25.34 -8.26 -3.66
C ILE A 434 -24.83 -8.43 -2.23
N SER A 435 -25.01 -9.62 -1.67
CA SER A 435 -24.40 -9.97 -0.37
C SER A 435 -22.90 -10.25 -0.49
N TYR A 436 -22.17 -9.88 0.56
CA TYR A 436 -20.70 -9.99 0.61
C TYR A 436 -20.23 -11.45 0.73
N GLY A 437 -21.08 -12.32 1.31
CA GLY A 437 -20.70 -13.65 1.77
C GLY A 437 -20.04 -13.62 3.16
N ASP A 438 -19.57 -14.78 3.61
CA ASP A 438 -18.94 -14.96 4.91
C ASP A 438 -17.40 -14.86 4.83
N ASN A 439 -16.73 -14.91 6.00
CA ASN A 439 -15.27 -15.01 6.13
C ASN A 439 -14.51 -13.91 5.37
N LEU A 440 -14.91 -12.65 5.59
CA LEU A 440 -14.36 -11.49 4.89
C LEU A 440 -12.90 -11.18 5.27
N ASP A 441 -12.51 -11.51 6.50
CA ASP A 441 -11.16 -11.25 7.00
C ASP A 441 -10.29 -12.51 7.06
N CYS A 442 -8.98 -12.25 7.17
CA CYS A 442 -7.99 -13.29 7.43
C CYS A 442 -7.24 -13.08 8.76
N TYR A 443 -7.82 -12.30 9.69
CA TYR A 443 -7.15 -11.89 10.92
C TYR A 443 -6.64 -13.08 11.74
N ASN A 444 -7.39 -14.18 11.72
CA ASN A 444 -7.08 -15.40 12.46
C ASN A 444 -6.69 -16.59 11.56
N GLN A 445 -6.49 -16.37 10.27
CA GLN A 445 -6.09 -17.42 9.34
C GLN A 445 -4.56 -17.56 9.33
N LEU A 446 -4.03 -18.77 9.47
CA LEU A 446 -2.59 -18.96 9.24
C LEU A 446 -2.27 -18.70 7.76
N SER A 447 -1.21 -17.95 7.51
CA SER A 447 -0.75 -17.64 6.16
C SER A 447 -0.41 -18.91 5.38
N PHE A 448 -0.76 -18.97 4.09
CA PHE A 448 -0.24 -20.00 3.18
C PHE A 448 1.30 -20.01 3.12
N ALA A 449 1.97 -18.88 3.44
CA ALA A 449 3.42 -18.76 3.49
C ALA A 449 4.06 -19.43 4.72
N PHE A 450 3.29 -19.72 5.79
CA PHE A 450 3.83 -20.29 7.03
C PHE A 450 4.20 -21.79 6.91
N GLY A 451 3.75 -22.47 5.84
CA GLY A 451 4.05 -23.89 5.56
C GLY A 451 5.23 -24.13 4.60
N ALA A 452 5.86 -23.08 4.07
CA ALA A 452 7.06 -23.19 3.25
C ALA A 452 8.29 -23.29 4.16
N ILE A 453 8.53 -24.49 4.70
CA ILE A 453 9.72 -24.81 5.50
C ILE A 453 10.96 -24.79 4.59
N HIS A 454 11.44 -23.60 4.20
CA HIS A 454 12.82 -23.25 3.82
C HIS A 454 12.89 -21.80 3.30
N MET A 455 12.77 -20.80 4.18
CA MET A 455 13.49 -19.54 3.99
C MET A 455 14.03 -19.02 5.34
N PRO A 456 15.32 -18.67 5.45
CA PRO A 456 15.96 -18.31 6.70
C PRO A 456 15.44 -16.98 7.25
N ALA A 457 15.38 -16.90 8.59
CA ALA A 457 14.83 -15.84 9.43
C ALA A 457 15.54 -14.46 9.37
N LYS A 458 16.06 -14.04 8.20
CA LYS A 458 16.68 -12.71 8.00
C LYS A 458 15.71 -11.63 7.49
N TYR A 459 14.46 -11.96 7.17
CA TYR A 459 13.57 -11.05 6.40
C TYR A 459 12.45 -10.37 7.21
N LEU A 460 12.54 -10.35 8.54
CA LEU A 460 11.52 -9.72 9.41
C LEU A 460 11.82 -8.27 9.82
N LYS A 461 12.82 -7.60 9.24
CA LYS A 461 13.12 -6.19 9.55
C LYS A 461 13.25 -5.36 8.27
N ASN A 462 12.26 -4.48 8.08
CA ASN A 462 12.20 -3.27 7.26
C ASN A 462 11.09 -3.29 6.19
N HIS A 463 9.83 -3.27 6.60
CA HIS A 463 8.74 -2.81 5.74
C HIS A 463 7.76 -1.97 6.56
N ILE A 464 7.99 -0.65 6.52
CA ILE A 464 7.03 0.39 6.88
C ILE A 464 6.52 0.90 5.52
N MET A 465 5.21 0.81 5.26
CA MET A 465 4.52 1.64 4.27
C MET A 465 4.38 3.05 4.81
#